data_AF-A0A150QCW6-F1
#
_entry.id   AF-A0A150QCW6-F1
#
_cell.length_a   1.000
_cell.length_b   1.000
_cell.length_c   1.000
_cell.angle_alpha   90.00
_cell.angle_beta   90.00
_cell.angle_gamma   90.00
#
_symmetry.space_group_name_H-M   'P 1'
#
loop_
_entity.id
_entity.type
_entity.pdbx_description
1 polymer ?
#
loop_
_entity_poly.entity_id
_entity_poly.type
_entity_poly.pdbx_seq_one_letter_code
_entity_poly.pdbx_strand_id
1 'polypeptide(L)'
;MPDVTPGAALAEQRADQSVSARFTRLMNASTSRWGVLTDPPLVSLASGVFLLAFLGALGRDAGPSVARALGGLVLAPLAIALVVSVALRGARRAVVAWLARQPFPVENLNAVLNGLGEALEVTFAGAVPETTEVNAELDKVHPDAFVTGGVEDARSLDIRIGVVDSKRNPAVTNHQRYVRVREIVERVLVPIAERYPIQSVRVK
;
A
#
# COMPACT_ATOMS: atom_id res chain seq x y z
N MET A 1 -31.41 5.86 -8.29
CA MET A 1 -30.02 6.35 -8.27
C MET A 1 -29.87 7.18 -7.02
N PRO A 2 -28.90 6.92 -6.13
CA PRO A 2 -28.71 7.76 -4.95
C PRO A 2 -28.18 9.14 -5.37
N ASP A 3 -28.80 10.21 -4.86
CA ASP A 3 -28.35 11.59 -5.03
C ASP A 3 -26.95 11.75 -4.44
N VAL A 4 -25.96 12.02 -5.29
CA VAL A 4 -24.62 12.37 -4.87
C VAL A 4 -24.68 13.82 -4.36
N THR A 5 -24.51 14.02 -3.05
CA THR A 5 -24.45 15.37 -2.48
C THR A 5 -23.25 16.12 -3.06
N PRO A 6 -23.34 17.45 -3.31
CA PRO A 6 -22.26 18.23 -3.92
C PRO A 6 -20.90 18.08 -3.23
N GLY A 7 -20.89 17.87 -1.91
CA GLY A 7 -19.67 17.61 -1.14
C GLY A 7 -19.01 16.27 -1.43
N ALA A 8 -19.79 15.21 -1.68
CA ALA A 8 -19.27 13.89 -1.99
C ALA A 8 -18.59 13.86 -3.38
N ALA A 9 -19.18 14.53 -4.37
CA ALA A 9 -18.59 14.67 -5.70
C ALA A 9 -17.24 15.41 -5.66
N LEU A 10 -17.14 16.48 -4.87
CA LEU A 10 -15.90 17.23 -4.68
C LEU A 10 -14.82 16.40 -3.96
N ALA A 11 -15.21 15.60 -2.97
CA ALA A 11 -14.29 14.70 -2.27
C ALA A 11 -13.74 13.61 -3.18
N GLU A 12 -14.59 13.02 -4.02
CA GLU A 12 -14.17 12.03 -5.02
C GLU A 12 -13.25 12.64 -6.08
N GLN A 13 -13.56 13.83 -6.59
CA GLN A 13 -12.70 14.52 -7.55
C GLN A 13 -11.32 14.84 -6.95
N ARG A 14 -11.27 15.31 -5.70
CA ARG A 14 -10.01 15.58 -5.00
C ARG A 14 -9.20 14.30 -4.79
N ALA A 15 -9.86 13.23 -4.37
CA ALA A 15 -9.24 11.91 -4.20
C ALA A 15 -8.71 11.35 -5.53
N ASP A 16 -9.41 11.57 -6.64
CA ASP A 16 -8.98 11.16 -7.97
C ASP A 16 -7.72 11.92 -8.41
N GLN A 17 -7.63 13.21 -8.08
CA GLN A 17 -6.49 14.08 -8.38
C GLN A 17 -5.27 13.85 -7.47
N SER A 18 -5.45 13.29 -6.27
CA SER A 18 -4.33 13.08 -5.34
C SER A 18 -3.49 11.83 -5.63
N VAL A 19 -3.92 11.01 -6.59
CA VAL A 19 -3.22 9.80 -7.05
C VAL A 19 -3.03 9.77 -8.55
N SER A 20 -2.11 8.94 -9.05
CA SER A 20 -1.84 8.84 -10.47
C SER A 20 -3.09 8.40 -11.26
N ALA A 21 -3.31 8.99 -12.43
CA ALA A 21 -4.38 8.62 -13.35
C ALA A 21 -4.32 7.13 -13.75
N ARG A 22 -3.11 6.55 -13.80
CA ARG A 22 -2.88 5.13 -14.03
C ARG A 22 -1.93 4.58 -12.98
N PHE A 23 -2.33 3.48 -12.34
CA PHE A 23 -1.47 2.77 -11.40
C PHE A 23 -0.53 1.85 -12.16
N THR A 24 0.76 1.94 -11.83
CA THR A 24 1.76 0.98 -12.30
C THR A 24 1.49 -0.40 -11.71
N ARG A 25 2.16 -1.44 -12.24
CA ARG A 25 2.07 -2.79 -11.65
C ARG A 25 2.48 -2.79 -10.18
N LEU A 26 3.53 -2.04 -9.84
CA LEU A 26 4.00 -1.88 -8.47
C LEU A 26 2.92 -1.24 -7.59
N MET A 27 2.33 -0.13 -8.03
CA MET A 27 1.27 0.54 -7.26
C MET A 27 0.07 -0.38 -7.02
N ASN A 28 -0.34 -1.14 -8.03
CA ASN A 28 -1.42 -2.14 -7.88
C ASN A 28 -1.04 -3.23 -6.87
N ALA A 29 0.19 -3.75 -6.95
CA ALA A 29 0.71 -4.76 -6.03
C ALA A 29 0.74 -4.28 -4.58
N SER A 30 1.16 -3.03 -4.33
CA SER A 30 1.21 -2.43 -2.98
C SER A 30 -0.16 -2.41 -2.27
N THR A 31 -1.27 -2.38 -3.02
CA THR A 31 -2.61 -2.35 -2.42
C THR A 31 -3.08 -3.70 -1.85
N SER A 32 -2.34 -4.80 -2.05
CA SER A 32 -2.78 -6.15 -1.69
C SER A 32 -1.64 -7.04 -1.21
N ARG A 33 -1.91 -7.90 -0.21
CA ARG A 33 -0.98 -8.93 0.25
C ARG A 33 -0.54 -9.90 -0.85
N TRP A 34 -1.38 -10.07 -1.87
CA TRP A 34 -1.09 -10.94 -3.01
C TRP A 34 -0.19 -10.28 -4.06
N GLY A 35 0.06 -8.97 -3.96
CA GLY A 35 0.91 -8.24 -4.90
C GLY A 35 2.31 -8.84 -5.03
N VAL A 36 2.84 -9.46 -3.97
CA VAL A 36 4.12 -10.17 -3.99
C VAL A 36 4.17 -11.28 -5.05
N LEU A 37 3.04 -11.92 -5.37
CA LEU A 37 2.97 -12.96 -6.39
C LEU A 37 3.11 -12.43 -7.82
N THR A 38 3.16 -11.10 -7.99
CA THR A 38 3.41 -10.45 -9.28
C THR A 38 4.85 -9.94 -9.41
N ASP A 39 5.68 -10.14 -8.38
CA ASP A 39 7.07 -9.72 -8.34
C ASP A 39 7.92 -10.53 -9.34
N PRO A 40 8.59 -9.89 -10.33
CA PRO A 40 9.33 -10.62 -11.34
C PRO A 40 10.45 -11.51 -10.79
N PRO A 41 11.28 -11.08 -9.82
CA PRO A 41 12.24 -11.97 -9.15
C PRO A 41 11.60 -13.21 -8.53
N LEU A 42 10.50 -13.06 -7.77
CA LEU A 42 9.81 -14.19 -7.15
C LEU A 42 9.27 -15.18 -8.21
N VAL A 43 8.59 -14.66 -9.23
CA VAL A 43 8.01 -15.47 -10.31
C VAL A 43 9.11 -16.20 -11.09
N SER A 44 10.22 -15.52 -11.37
CA SER A 44 11.37 -16.09 -12.09
C SER A 44 12.05 -17.19 -11.28
N LEU A 45 12.27 -16.96 -9.98
CA LEU A 45 12.86 -17.95 -9.08
C LEU A 45 11.99 -19.21 -9.00
N ALA A 46 10.69 -19.05 -8.75
CA ALA A 46 9.75 -20.17 -8.68
C ALA A 46 9.70 -20.95 -10.00
N SER A 47 9.62 -20.26 -11.13
CA SER A 47 9.62 -20.89 -12.46
C SER A 47 10.93 -21.64 -12.73
N GLY A 48 12.07 -21.07 -12.34
CA GLY A 48 13.39 -21.69 -12.48
C GLY A 48 13.54 -22.97 -11.65
N VAL A 49 13.06 -22.97 -10.40
CA VAL A 49 13.07 -24.18 -9.56
C VAL A 49 12.25 -25.29 -10.19
N PHE A 50 11.03 -25.00 -10.68
CA PHE A 50 10.22 -25.99 -11.37
C PHE A 50 10.85 -26.46 -12.68
N LEU A 51 11.52 -25.57 -13.42
CA LEU A 51 12.22 -25.93 -14.64
C LEU A 51 13.37 -26.88 -14.37
N LEU A 52 14.18 -26.63 -13.33
CA LEU A 52 15.27 -27.54 -12.94
C LEU A 52 14.73 -28.91 -12.51
N ALA A 53 13.62 -28.95 -11.76
CA ALA A 53 12.97 -30.19 -11.38
C ALA A 53 12.44 -30.97 -12.60
N PHE A 54 11.82 -30.26 -13.55
CA PHE A 54 11.34 -30.84 -14.81
C PHE A 54 12.48 -31.43 -15.64
N LEU A 55 13.57 -30.68 -15.84
CA LEU A 55 14.75 -31.14 -16.58
C LEU A 55 15.42 -32.33 -15.88
N GLY A 56 15.53 -32.30 -14.55
CA GLY A 56 16.07 -33.42 -13.77
C GLY A 56 15.22 -34.68 -13.83
N ALA A 57 13.89 -34.54 -13.95
CA ALA A 57 12.99 -35.67 -14.16
C ALA A 57 13.15 -36.27 -15.57
N LEU A 58 13.27 -35.43 -16.60
CA LEU A 58 13.55 -35.88 -17.96
C LEU A 58 14.89 -36.61 -18.06
N GLY A 59 15.94 -36.09 -17.40
CA GLY A 59 17.26 -36.72 -17.39
C GLY A 59 17.34 -38.04 -16.62
N ARG A 60 16.29 -38.42 -15.88
CA ARG A 60 16.17 -39.72 -15.19
C ARG A 60 15.11 -40.64 -15.78
N ASP A 61 14.68 -40.37 -17.01
CA ASP A 61 13.64 -41.14 -17.71
C ASP A 61 12.33 -41.26 -16.89
N ALA A 62 11.97 -40.20 -16.17
CA ALA A 62 10.72 -40.18 -15.41
C ALA A 62 9.52 -40.40 -16.33
N GLY A 63 8.52 -41.14 -15.84
CA GLY A 63 7.35 -41.50 -16.64
C GLY A 63 6.59 -40.29 -17.22
N PRO A 64 5.87 -40.45 -18.34
CA PRO A 64 5.20 -39.34 -19.05
C PRO A 64 4.26 -38.50 -18.17
N SER A 65 3.60 -39.12 -17.19
CA SER A 65 2.72 -38.43 -16.25
C SER A 65 3.49 -37.45 -15.34
N VAL A 66 4.69 -37.84 -14.88
CA VAL A 66 5.55 -37.00 -14.04
C VAL A 66 6.08 -35.82 -14.86
N ALA A 67 6.52 -36.07 -16.09
CA ALA A 67 6.97 -35.02 -16.99
C ALA A 67 5.86 -33.99 -17.28
N ARG A 68 4.64 -34.43 -17.56
CA ARG A 68 3.50 -33.51 -17.78
C ARG A 68 3.16 -32.68 -16.55
N ALA A 69 3.12 -33.31 -15.37
CA ALA A 69 2.83 -32.61 -14.12
C ALA A 69 3.87 -31.52 -13.82
N LEU A 70 5.16 -31.87 -13.92
CA LEU A 70 6.25 -30.91 -13.71
C LEU A 70 6.27 -29.81 -14.79
N GLY A 71 6.01 -30.16 -16.04
CA GLY A 71 5.89 -29.18 -17.13
C GLY A 71 4.77 -28.15 -16.88
N GLY A 72 3.62 -28.60 -16.36
CA GLY A 72 2.55 -27.69 -15.91
C GLY A 72 2.99 -26.76 -14.78
N LEU A 73 3.76 -27.28 -13.82
CA LEU A 73 4.28 -26.49 -12.70
C LEU A 73 5.29 -25.41 -13.13
N VAL A 74 6.04 -25.61 -14.22
CA VAL A 74 6.92 -24.56 -14.77
C VAL A 74 6.12 -23.30 -15.14
N LEU A 75 4.92 -23.47 -15.68
CA LEU A 75 4.06 -22.36 -16.12
C LEU A 75 3.17 -21.81 -14.99
N ALA A 76 3.02 -22.54 -13.89
CA ALA A 76 2.10 -22.17 -12.81
C ALA A 76 2.41 -20.79 -12.18
N PRO A 77 3.68 -20.42 -11.85
CA PRO A 77 3.98 -19.10 -11.31
C PRO A 77 3.57 -17.95 -12.23
N LEU A 78 3.78 -18.11 -13.54
CA LEU A 78 3.38 -17.11 -14.55
C LEU A 78 1.85 -16.97 -14.62
N ALA A 79 1.13 -18.09 -14.61
CA ALA A 79 -0.33 -18.10 -14.61
C ALA A 79 -0.89 -17.41 -13.35
N ILE A 80 -0.33 -17.72 -12.18
CA ILE A 80 -0.70 -17.08 -10.90
C ILE A 80 -0.45 -15.57 -10.96
N ALA A 81 0.74 -15.15 -11.41
CA ALA A 81 1.08 -13.74 -11.53
C ALA A 81 0.12 -12.99 -12.46
N LEU A 82 -0.29 -13.61 -13.57
CA LEU A 82 -1.26 -13.05 -14.51
C LEU A 82 -2.65 -12.89 -13.87
N VAL A 83 -3.15 -13.94 -13.21
CA VAL A 83 -4.45 -13.92 -12.53
C VAL A 83 -4.48 -12.84 -11.45
N VAL A 84 -3.44 -12.77 -10.61
CA VAL A 84 -3.31 -11.74 -9.57
C VAL A 84 -3.24 -10.35 -10.20
N SER A 85 -2.46 -10.16 -11.27
CA SER A 85 -2.38 -8.86 -11.97
C SER A 85 -3.73 -8.39 -12.50
N VAL A 86 -4.56 -9.31 -13.01
CA VAL A 86 -5.93 -9.00 -13.46
C VAL A 86 -6.83 -8.65 -12.27
N ALA A 87 -6.77 -9.41 -11.18
CA ALA A 87 -7.54 -9.15 -9.97
C ALA A 87 -7.22 -7.78 -9.36
N LEU A 88 -5.97 -7.30 -9.49
CA LEU A 88 -5.53 -6.01 -8.96
C LEU A 88 -5.86 -4.81 -9.87
N ARG A 89 -6.50 -5.00 -11.04
CA ARG A 89 -6.90 -3.87 -11.92
C ARG A 89 -7.88 -2.89 -11.25
N GLY A 90 -8.58 -3.32 -10.21
CA GLY A 90 -9.50 -2.48 -9.42
C GLY A 90 -8.81 -1.61 -8.35
N ALA A 91 -7.50 -1.77 -8.12
CA ALA A 91 -6.79 -1.16 -7.01
C ALA A 91 -6.94 0.36 -6.94
N ARG A 92 -6.80 1.06 -8.08
CA ARG A 92 -6.98 2.52 -8.14
C ARG A 92 -8.35 2.95 -7.65
N ARG A 93 -9.41 2.31 -8.12
CA ARG A 93 -10.79 2.63 -7.72
C ARG A 93 -10.98 2.43 -6.22
N ALA A 94 -10.43 1.35 -5.66
CA ALA A 94 -10.49 1.10 -4.22
C ALA A 94 -9.74 2.17 -3.41
N VAL A 95 -8.56 2.61 -3.89
CA VAL A 95 -7.78 3.68 -3.26
C VAL A 95 -8.52 5.02 -3.31
N VAL A 96 -9.03 5.41 -4.48
CA VAL A 96 -9.81 6.66 -4.63
C VAL A 96 -11.06 6.63 -3.75
N ALA A 97 -11.79 5.51 -3.74
CA ALA A 97 -12.96 5.36 -2.87
C ALA A 97 -12.60 5.39 -1.39
N TRP A 98 -11.42 4.93 -0.99
CA TRP A 98 -10.92 5.06 0.38
C TRP A 98 -10.58 6.52 0.71
N LEU A 99 -9.85 7.21 -0.16
CA LEU A 99 -9.47 8.62 -0.02
C LEU A 99 -10.69 9.54 0.07
N ALA A 100 -11.71 9.31 -0.76
CA ALA A 100 -12.92 10.12 -0.82
C ALA A 100 -13.78 10.05 0.47
N ARG A 101 -13.57 9.01 1.31
CA ARG A 101 -14.28 8.85 2.59
C ARG A 101 -13.58 9.51 3.77
N GLN A 102 -12.36 10.02 3.60
CA GLN A 102 -11.62 10.63 4.71
C GLN A 102 -12.17 12.03 5.00
N PRO A 103 -12.21 12.46 6.27
CA PRO A 103 -12.74 13.77 6.65
C PRO A 103 -11.81 14.94 6.26
N PHE A 104 -10.56 14.64 5.93
CA PHE A 104 -9.55 15.59 5.46
C PHE A 104 -8.84 15.03 4.21
N PRO A 105 -8.25 15.88 3.37
CA PRO A 105 -7.50 15.42 2.21
C PRO A 105 -6.25 14.66 2.61
N VAL A 106 -6.04 13.50 1.97
CA VAL A 106 -4.79 12.73 2.01
C VAL A 106 -4.11 12.82 0.65
N GLU A 107 -2.95 13.45 0.61
CA GLU A 107 -2.22 13.83 -0.59
C GLU A 107 -0.97 12.98 -0.80
N ASN A 108 -0.53 12.89 -2.07
CA ASN A 108 0.69 12.21 -2.48
C ASN A 108 0.77 10.72 -2.08
N LEU A 109 -0.36 10.01 -2.01
CA LEU A 109 -0.36 8.58 -1.68
C LEU A 109 0.44 7.73 -2.69
N ASN A 110 0.69 8.26 -3.88
CA ASN A 110 1.61 7.68 -4.86
C ASN A 110 3.00 7.40 -4.27
N ALA A 111 3.50 8.22 -3.35
CA ALA A 111 4.80 7.99 -2.71
C ALA A 111 4.79 6.65 -1.94
N VAL A 112 3.77 6.37 -1.14
CA VAL A 112 3.62 5.09 -0.43
C VAL A 112 3.42 3.93 -1.41
N LEU A 113 2.56 4.10 -2.42
CA LEU A 113 2.27 3.04 -3.39
C LEU A 113 3.49 2.66 -4.24
N ASN A 114 4.42 3.59 -4.45
CA ASN A 114 5.70 3.34 -5.13
C ASN A 114 6.84 2.93 -4.18
N GLY A 115 6.59 2.83 -2.88
CA GLY A 115 7.61 2.43 -1.90
C GLY A 115 8.60 3.53 -1.54
N LEU A 116 8.26 4.80 -1.77
CA LEU A 116 9.10 5.96 -1.45
C LEU A 116 8.65 6.72 -0.21
N GLY A 117 7.35 6.70 0.11
CA GLY A 117 6.84 7.47 1.25
C GLY A 117 7.30 6.84 2.57
N GLU A 118 7.80 7.62 3.51
CA GLU A 118 8.32 7.10 4.80
C GLU A 118 7.73 7.81 6.01
N ALA A 119 7.14 8.99 5.78
CA ALA A 119 6.47 9.78 6.79
C ALA A 119 5.16 10.39 6.27
N LEU A 120 4.35 10.88 7.20
CA LEU A 120 3.16 11.67 6.97
C LEU A 120 3.37 13.04 7.61
N GLU A 121 3.19 14.09 6.82
CA GLU A 121 3.05 15.45 7.33
C GLU A 121 1.58 15.74 7.56
N VAL A 122 1.20 16.02 8.80
CA VAL A 122 -0.17 16.34 9.20
C VAL A 122 -0.23 17.81 9.54
N THR A 123 -1.00 18.59 8.77
CA THR A 123 -1.22 20.02 9.00
C THR A 123 -2.55 20.22 9.70
N PHE A 124 -2.55 20.96 10.80
CA PHE A 124 -3.73 21.28 11.60
C PHE A 124 -4.23 22.69 11.29
N ALA A 125 -5.56 22.86 11.24
CA ALA A 125 -6.17 24.17 10.99
C ALA A 125 -6.04 25.14 12.19
N GLY A 126 -5.85 24.60 13.39
CA GLY A 126 -5.82 25.35 14.66
C GLY A 126 -4.73 24.86 15.60
N ALA A 127 -5.14 24.49 16.82
CA ALA A 127 -4.22 23.93 17.80
C ALA A 127 -3.61 22.61 17.29
N VAL A 128 -2.33 22.40 17.59
CA VAL A 128 -1.63 21.14 17.34
C VAL A 128 -1.69 20.30 18.62
N PRO A 129 -2.05 19.01 18.55
CA PRO A 129 -2.04 18.14 19.72
C PRO A 129 -0.63 17.94 20.27
N GLU A 130 -0.52 17.62 21.56
CA GLU A 130 0.78 17.31 22.15
C GLU A 130 1.34 16.02 21.56
N THR A 131 2.64 16.02 21.29
CA THR A 131 3.37 14.86 20.75
C THR A 131 3.16 13.59 21.58
N THR A 132 3.11 13.71 22.90
CA THR A 132 2.87 12.62 23.85
C THR A 132 1.49 11.98 23.65
N GLU A 133 0.46 12.79 23.43
CA GLU A 133 -0.89 12.33 23.15
C GLU A 133 -0.95 11.57 21.82
N VAL A 134 -0.37 12.15 20.76
CA VAL A 134 -0.36 11.52 19.43
C VAL A 134 0.41 10.20 19.44
N ASN A 135 1.57 10.14 20.09
CA ASN A 135 2.37 8.93 20.19
C ASN A 135 1.64 7.81 20.96
N ALA A 136 0.88 8.14 22.01
CA ALA A 136 0.09 7.15 22.73
C ALA A 136 -0.99 6.49 21.84
N GLU A 137 -1.53 7.21 20.86
CA GLU A 137 -2.45 6.63 19.87
C GLU A 137 -1.72 5.88 18.76
N LEU A 138 -0.57 6.38 18.30
CA LEU A 138 0.24 5.70 17.29
C LEU A 138 0.80 4.36 17.78
N ASP A 139 1.16 4.24 19.06
CA ASP A 139 1.62 3.00 19.68
C ASP A 139 0.58 1.87 19.59
N LYS A 140 -0.72 2.22 19.58
CA LYS A 140 -1.82 1.26 19.39
C LYS A 140 -1.89 0.71 17.97
N VAL A 141 -1.35 1.44 17.00
CA VAL A 141 -1.19 0.97 15.61
C VAL A 141 0.11 0.17 15.50
N HIS A 142 1.24 0.77 15.89
CA HIS A 142 2.55 0.11 15.92
C HIS A 142 3.60 0.94 16.67
N PRO A 143 4.51 0.31 17.45
CA PRO A 143 5.55 1.02 18.21
C PRO A 143 6.56 1.80 17.35
N ASP A 144 6.77 1.38 16.09
CA ASP A 144 7.68 2.11 15.18
C ASP A 144 7.00 3.30 14.47
N ALA A 145 5.70 3.52 14.69
CA ALA A 145 5.00 4.70 14.18
C ALA A 145 4.99 5.76 15.28
N PHE A 146 5.68 6.88 15.06
CA PHE A 146 5.80 7.94 16.07
C PHE A 146 6.04 9.29 15.40
N VAL A 147 5.71 10.36 16.12
CA VAL A 147 6.00 11.74 15.71
C VAL A 147 7.50 11.98 15.78
N THR A 148 8.10 12.31 14.64
CA THR A 148 9.53 12.62 14.50
C THR A 148 9.84 14.10 14.67
N GLY A 149 8.84 14.95 14.58
CA GLY A 149 8.99 16.40 14.72
C GLY A 149 7.71 17.13 14.37
N GLY A 150 7.82 18.45 14.32
CA GLY A 150 6.74 19.33 13.92
C GLY A 150 7.26 20.75 13.73
N VAL A 151 6.52 21.54 12.99
CA VAL A 151 6.79 22.97 12.83
C VAL A 151 5.59 23.70 13.42
N GLU A 152 5.77 24.23 14.63
CA GLU A 152 4.69 24.88 15.38
C GLU A 152 4.08 26.06 14.62
N ASP A 153 4.94 26.89 14.01
CA ASP A 153 4.53 28.02 13.15
C ASP A 153 3.71 27.57 11.93
N ALA A 154 4.02 26.38 11.39
CA ALA A 154 3.29 25.78 10.26
C ALA A 154 2.16 24.85 10.71
N ARG A 155 1.94 24.73 12.03
CA ARG A 155 0.95 23.85 12.66
C ARG A 155 1.01 22.43 12.12
N SER A 156 2.21 21.90 11.95
CA SER A 156 2.42 20.58 11.36
C SER A 156 3.12 19.60 12.29
N LEU A 157 2.77 18.32 12.16
CA LEU A 157 3.47 17.20 12.77
C LEU A 157 3.96 16.25 11.67
N ASP A 158 5.20 15.78 11.82
CA ASP A 158 5.77 14.73 10.98
C ASP A 158 5.69 13.41 11.72
N ILE A 159 4.98 12.44 11.14
CA ILE A 159 4.76 11.11 11.69
C ILE A 159 5.49 10.08 10.84
N ARG A 160 6.42 9.35 11.43
CA ARG A 160 7.08 8.21 10.79
C ARG A 160 6.09 7.04 10.67
N ILE A 161 6.06 6.37 9.52
CA ILE A 161 5.15 5.23 9.28
C ILE A 161 5.61 3.96 10.03
N GLY A 162 6.93 3.78 10.18
CA GLY A 162 7.48 2.67 10.96
C GLY A 162 7.49 1.33 10.22
N VAL A 163 7.88 1.34 8.93
CA VAL A 163 8.08 0.12 8.13
C VAL A 163 9.49 0.12 7.58
N VAL A 164 10.28 -0.89 7.97
CA VAL A 164 11.66 -1.07 7.51
C VAL A 164 11.66 -1.57 6.07
N ASP A 165 12.46 -0.92 5.22
CA ASP A 165 12.68 -1.32 3.84
C ASP A 165 13.31 -2.72 3.74
N SER A 166 12.74 -3.58 2.90
CA SER A 166 13.33 -4.87 2.54
C SER A 166 13.78 -4.83 1.10
N LYS A 167 15.10 -4.79 0.89
CA LYS A 167 15.67 -4.88 -0.46
C LYS A 167 15.43 -6.25 -1.11
N ARG A 168 15.13 -7.28 -0.30
CA ARG A 168 14.84 -8.64 -0.77
C ARG A 168 13.38 -8.84 -1.16
N ASN A 169 12.46 -8.07 -0.58
CA ASN A 169 11.03 -8.18 -0.85
C ASN A 169 10.33 -6.81 -0.77
N PRO A 170 10.58 -5.92 -1.75
CA PRO A 170 10.04 -4.57 -1.76
C PRO A 170 8.50 -4.56 -1.85
N ALA A 171 7.89 -5.54 -2.53
CA ALA A 171 6.44 -5.62 -2.66
C ALA A 171 5.74 -5.81 -1.30
N VAL A 172 6.29 -6.66 -0.42
CA VAL A 172 5.75 -6.87 0.92
C VAL A 172 5.89 -5.61 1.77
N THR A 173 7.04 -4.94 1.74
CA THR A 173 7.22 -3.72 2.55
C THR A 173 6.36 -2.57 2.05
N ASN A 174 6.17 -2.43 0.74
CA ASN A 174 5.25 -1.43 0.19
C ASN A 174 3.80 -1.72 0.60
N HIS A 175 3.39 -2.98 0.62
CA HIS A 175 2.08 -3.37 1.10
C HIS A 175 1.89 -3.07 2.59
N GLN A 176 2.86 -3.45 3.43
CA GLN A 176 2.84 -3.16 4.87
C GLN A 176 2.73 -1.65 5.13
N ARG A 177 3.48 -0.85 4.38
CA ARG A 177 3.45 0.61 4.47
C ARG A 177 2.10 1.18 4.05
N TYR A 178 1.51 0.69 2.96
CA TYR A 178 0.17 1.09 2.55
C TYR A 178 -0.88 0.76 3.62
N VAL A 179 -0.84 -0.45 4.18
CA VAL A 179 -1.74 -0.86 5.27
C VAL A 179 -1.54 0.04 6.49
N ARG A 180 -0.28 0.27 6.89
CA ARG A 180 0.04 1.10 8.06
C ARG A 180 -0.43 2.54 7.91
N VAL A 181 -0.25 3.15 6.73
CA VAL A 181 -0.78 4.51 6.46
C VAL A 181 -2.30 4.54 6.60
N ARG A 182 -2.99 3.53 6.07
CA ARG A 182 -4.45 3.44 6.24
C ARG A 182 -4.85 3.32 7.70
N GLU A 183 -4.15 2.51 8.48
CA GLU A 183 -4.42 2.35 9.91
C GLU A 183 -4.13 3.62 10.71
N ILE A 184 -3.01 4.32 10.44
CA ILE A 184 -2.69 5.61 11.06
C ILE A 184 -3.80 6.62 10.73
N VAL A 185 -4.21 6.73 9.47
CA VAL A 185 -5.27 7.65 9.07
C VAL A 185 -6.59 7.30 9.76
N GLU A 186 -7.05 6.06 9.62
CA GLU A 186 -8.39 5.65 10.07
C GLU A 186 -8.51 5.56 11.60
N ARG A 187 -7.46 5.12 12.31
CA ARG A 187 -7.52 4.85 13.75
C ARG A 187 -6.94 5.95 14.62
N VAL A 188 -6.07 6.80 14.07
CA VAL A 188 -5.39 7.85 14.83
C VAL A 188 -5.83 9.22 14.34
N LEU A 189 -5.63 9.52 13.05
CA LEU A 189 -5.86 10.88 12.54
C LEU A 189 -7.35 11.23 12.43
N VAL A 190 -8.21 10.29 12.04
CA VAL A 190 -9.67 10.52 12.01
C VAL A 190 -10.22 10.86 13.40
N PRO A 191 -9.96 10.07 14.46
CA PRO A 191 -10.38 10.46 15.82
C PRO A 191 -9.72 11.74 16.33
N ILE A 192 -8.44 11.98 16.03
CA ILE A 192 -7.75 13.22 16.42
C ILE A 192 -8.42 14.44 15.76
N ALA A 193 -8.86 14.31 14.50
CA ALA A 193 -9.49 15.39 13.76
C ALA A 193 -10.79 15.93 14.40
N GLU A 194 -11.45 15.13 15.24
CA GLU A 194 -12.64 15.57 15.99
C GLU A 194 -12.29 16.63 17.05
N ARG A 195 -11.08 16.57 17.61
CA ARG A 195 -10.59 17.49 18.66
C ARG A 195 -9.64 18.55 18.11
N TYR A 196 -8.83 18.17 17.14
CA TYR A 196 -7.80 19.00 16.50
C TYR A 196 -8.04 18.99 14.99
N PRO A 197 -8.83 19.93 14.43
CA PRO A 197 -9.21 19.90 13.02
C PRO A 197 -8.00 19.82 12.10
N ILE A 198 -7.92 18.76 11.30
CA ILE A 198 -6.84 18.52 10.34
C ILE A 198 -7.18 19.22 9.02
N GLN A 199 -6.25 20.03 8.52
CA GLN A 199 -6.35 20.68 7.22
C GLN A 199 -5.96 19.73 6.08
N SER A 200 -4.85 19.00 6.23
CA SER A 200 -4.35 18.08 5.22
C SER A 200 -3.37 17.08 5.80
N VAL A 201 -3.29 15.91 5.17
CA VAL A 201 -2.25 14.92 5.40
C VAL A 201 -1.50 14.71 4.10
N ARG A 202 -0.18 14.90 4.09
CA ARG A 202 0.67 14.68 2.91
C ARG A 202 1.66 13.58 3.19
N VAL A 203 1.73 12.59 2.30
CA VAL A 203 2.80 11.59 2.35
C VAL A 203 4.11 12.22 1.90
N LYS A 204 5.15 12.11 2.73
CA LYS A 204 6.54 12.49 2.44
C LYS A 204 7.31 11.26 1.94
#